data_AF-A0A1B5Z9V4-F1
#
_entry.id   AF-A0A1B5Z9V4-F1
#
_cell.length_a   1.000
_cell.length_b   1.000
_cell.length_c   1.000
_cell.angle_alpha   90.00
_cell.angle_beta   90.00
_cell.angle_gamma   90.00
#
_symmetry.space_group_name_H-M   'P 1'
#
loop_
_entity.id
_entity.type
_entity.pdbx_description
1 polymer ?
#
loop_
_entity_poly.entity_id
_entity_poly.type
_entity_poly.pdbx_seq_one_letter_code
_entity_poly.pdbx_strand_id
1 'polypeptide(L)'
;CDEPVFGEGPDSESQWGLIFDGAVNLYGSGIGAIIVTPKGAHIPFTARLQFECTNNIAEYEACIMGIEEAIDLRIKNIDIYGDSALVINQIKGEWETRHAGLIPYRDYARRLLTFFNKVELHHIPRDENQM
;
A
#
# COMPACT_ATOMS: atom_id res chain seq x y z
N CYS A 1 -29.14 -2.59 20.03
CA CYS A 1 -28.46 -3.14 18.85
C CYS A 1 -28.53 -2.05 17.81
N ASP A 2 -27.54 -1.15 17.82
CA ASP A 2 -27.53 -0.04 16.88
C ASP A 2 -27.10 -0.58 15.52
N GLU A 3 -27.95 -0.38 14.52
CA GLU A 3 -27.62 -0.68 13.13
C GLU A 3 -26.46 0.23 12.68
N PRO A 4 -25.50 -0.27 11.87
CA PRO A 4 -24.40 0.55 11.41
C PRO A 4 -24.94 1.68 10.52
N VAL A 5 -24.53 2.91 10.83
CA VAL A 5 -25.00 4.11 10.13
C VAL A 5 -24.43 4.12 8.71
N PHE A 6 -25.30 4.12 7.70
CA PHE A 6 -24.92 4.36 6.32
C PHE A 6 -24.27 5.76 6.22
N GLY A 7 -22.95 5.80 6.06
CA GLY A 7 -22.15 7.04 6.07
C GLY A 7 -20.85 6.96 6.88
N GLU A 8 -20.57 5.87 7.59
CA GLU A 8 -19.30 5.73 8.31
C GLU A 8 -18.12 5.55 7.34
N GLY A 9 -17.35 6.61 7.17
CA GLY A 9 -16.08 6.68 6.45
C GLY A 9 -15.48 8.06 6.72
N PRO A 10 -14.17 8.25 6.53
CA PRO A 10 -13.57 9.58 6.65
C PRO A 10 -14.16 10.53 5.61
N ASP A 11 -14.11 11.83 5.88
CA ASP A 11 -14.53 12.87 4.94
C ASP A 11 -13.88 12.65 3.56
N SER A 12 -14.67 12.70 2.49
CA SER A 12 -14.25 12.33 1.14
C SER A 12 -13.23 13.29 0.55
N GLU A 13 -13.10 14.49 1.11
CA GLU A 13 -12.09 15.49 0.72
C GLU A 13 -10.80 15.37 1.53
N SER A 14 -10.79 14.58 2.60
CA SER A 14 -9.60 14.40 3.43
C SER A 14 -8.51 13.61 2.71
N GLN A 15 -7.29 14.12 2.77
CA GLN A 15 -6.10 13.47 2.21
C GLN A 15 -5.43 12.59 3.28
N TRP A 16 -5.23 11.32 2.96
CA TRP A 16 -4.60 10.33 3.83
C TRP A 16 -3.24 9.90 3.26
N GLY A 17 -2.34 9.43 4.12
CA GLY A 17 -1.07 8.83 3.70
C GLY A 17 -1.10 7.31 3.85
N LEU A 18 -0.35 6.61 3.01
CA LEU A 18 0.01 5.21 3.16
C LEU A 18 1.51 5.06 2.96
N ILE A 19 2.22 4.49 3.93
CA ILE A 19 3.63 4.14 3.85
C ILE A 19 3.72 2.62 3.88
N PHE A 20 4.49 2.00 2.99
CA PHE A 20 4.67 0.54 2.99
C PHE A 20 6.14 0.13 2.92
N ASP A 21 6.42 -1.06 3.44
CA ASP A 21 7.73 -1.71 3.35
C ASP A 21 7.61 -3.23 3.39
N GLY A 22 8.30 -3.90 2.48
CA GLY A 22 8.44 -5.36 2.44
C GLY A 22 9.87 -5.80 2.74
N ALA A 23 10.03 -6.74 3.67
CA ALA A 23 11.34 -7.25 4.07
C ALA A 23 11.43 -8.77 3.93
N VAL A 24 12.49 -9.27 3.28
CA VAL A 24 12.82 -10.71 3.22
C VAL A 24 14.17 -10.96 3.87
N ASN A 25 14.26 -11.99 4.72
CA ASN A 25 15.52 -12.47 5.28
C ASN A 25 15.56 -14.01 5.33
N LEU A 26 16.66 -14.58 5.84
CA LEU A 26 16.87 -16.03 5.94
C LEU A 26 15.80 -16.76 6.77
N TYR A 27 15.12 -16.07 7.68
CA TYR A 27 14.11 -16.63 8.59
C TYR A 27 12.67 -16.40 8.09
N GLY A 28 12.50 -15.75 6.94
CA GLY A 28 11.22 -15.54 6.27
C GLY A 28 11.00 -14.11 5.85
N SER A 29 9.75 -13.82 5.49
CA SER A 29 9.35 -12.56 4.91
C SER A 29 8.26 -11.87 5.75
N GLY A 30 8.43 -10.57 5.96
CA GLY A 30 7.49 -9.72 6.65
C GLY A 30 7.10 -8.55 5.77
N ILE A 31 5.90 -8.03 5.98
CA ILE A 31 5.37 -6.87 5.27
C ILE A 31 4.71 -5.93 6.27
N GLY A 32 4.83 -4.64 6.01
CA GLY A 32 4.31 -3.58 6.86
C GLY A 32 3.68 -2.47 6.02
N ALA A 33 2.61 -1.89 6.55
CA ALA A 33 1.97 -0.70 6.02
C ALA A 33 1.51 0.20 7.17
N ILE A 34 1.58 1.51 6.99
CA ILE A 34 1.12 2.51 7.95
C ILE A 34 0.17 3.45 7.22
N ILE A 35 -1.08 3.52 7.68
CA ILE A 35 -2.01 4.54 7.25
C ILE A 35 -1.86 5.76 8.15
N VAL A 36 -1.61 6.92 7.55
CA VAL A 36 -1.46 8.20 8.22
C VAL A 36 -2.75 9.00 8.05
N THR A 37 -3.41 9.28 9.15
CA THR A 37 -4.63 10.11 9.17
C THR A 37 -4.31 11.56 8.76
N PRO A 38 -5.29 12.37 8.30
CA PRO A 38 -5.10 13.79 8.02
C PRO A 38 -4.62 14.60 9.24
N LYS A 39 -4.79 14.07 10.45
CA LYS A 39 -4.33 14.67 11.71
C LYS A 39 -2.94 14.18 12.14
N GLY A 40 -2.28 13.35 11.35
CA GLY A 40 -0.95 12.80 11.61
C GLY A 40 -0.91 11.60 12.55
N ALA A 41 -2.06 11.03 12.97
CA ALA A 41 -2.07 9.76 13.69
C ALA A 41 -1.72 8.58 12.76
N HIS A 42 -1.00 7.58 13.28
CA HIS A 42 -0.54 6.41 12.53
C HIS A 42 -1.35 5.17 12.89
N ILE A 43 -1.73 4.38 11.88
CA ILE A 43 -2.46 3.13 12.02
C ILE A 43 -1.62 2.03 11.35
N PRO A 44 -0.87 1.21 12.13
CA PRO A 44 0.04 0.21 11.57
C PRO A 44 -0.68 -1.11 11.25
N PHE A 45 -0.26 -1.72 10.15
CA PHE A 45 -0.65 -3.04 9.68
C PHE A 45 0.60 -3.84 9.39
N THR A 46 0.64 -5.09 9.86
CA THR A 46 1.79 -5.98 9.62
C THR A 46 1.33 -7.40 9.42
N ALA A 47 2.03 -8.13 8.55
CA ALA A 47 1.82 -9.56 8.40
C ALA A 47 3.14 -10.28 8.12
N ARG A 48 3.16 -11.58 8.43
CA ARG A 48 4.23 -12.48 8.02
C ARG A 48 3.75 -13.31 6.85
N LEU A 49 4.49 -13.28 5.75
CA LEU A 49 4.21 -14.15 4.61
C LEU A 49 4.64 -15.58 4.94
N GLN A 50 3.76 -16.54 4.69
CA GLN A 50 4.00 -17.97 4.93
C GLN A 50 4.54 -18.70 3.69
N PHE A 51 4.98 -17.94 2.68
CA PHE A 51 5.57 -18.45 1.45
C PHE A 51 6.91 -17.76 1.19
N GLU A 52 7.76 -18.45 0.43
CA GLU A 52 9.02 -17.87 -0.03
C GLU A 52 8.76 -16.81 -1.10
N CYS A 53 9.37 -15.64 -0.93
CA CYS A 53 9.22 -14.56 -1.88
C CYS A 53 10.53 -13.76 -2.02
N THR A 54 10.62 -12.99 -3.11
CA THR A 54 11.72 -12.04 -3.30
C THR A 54 11.37 -10.71 -2.64
N ASN A 55 12.35 -9.83 -2.42
CA ASN A 55 12.10 -8.47 -1.91
C ASN A 55 11.03 -7.74 -2.73
N ASN A 56 11.10 -7.78 -4.06
CA ASN A 56 10.10 -7.12 -4.91
C ASN A 56 8.68 -7.66 -4.68
N ILE A 57 8.53 -8.95 -4.43
CA ILE A 57 7.23 -9.54 -4.11
C ILE A 57 6.77 -9.08 -2.73
N ALA A 58 7.65 -9.09 -1.71
CA ALA A 58 7.30 -8.58 -0.38
C ALA A 58 6.87 -7.10 -0.42
N GLU A 59 7.55 -6.27 -1.21
CA GLU A 59 7.19 -4.85 -1.40
C GLU A 59 5.83 -4.69 -2.07
N TYR A 60 5.53 -5.50 -3.09
CA TYR A 60 4.20 -5.52 -3.70
C TYR A 60 3.11 -5.95 -2.71
N GLU A 61 3.36 -7.01 -1.94
CA GLU A 61 2.44 -7.52 -0.92
C GLU A 61 2.18 -6.47 0.18
N ALA A 62 3.23 -5.77 0.64
CA ALA A 62 3.10 -4.67 1.60
C ALA A 62 2.25 -3.52 1.06
N CYS A 63 2.51 -3.10 -0.18
CA CYS A 63 1.75 -2.06 -0.86
C CYS A 63 0.27 -2.46 -1.04
N ILE A 64 0.01 -3.69 -1.51
CA ILE A 64 -1.33 -4.20 -1.74
C ILE A 64 -2.12 -4.30 -0.43
N MET A 65 -1.52 -4.87 0.63
CA MET A 65 -2.18 -4.92 1.94
C MET A 65 -2.56 -3.50 2.40
N GLY A 66 -1.64 -2.55 2.34
CA GLY A 66 -1.93 -1.17 2.74
C GLY A 66 -3.06 -0.52 1.93
N ILE A 67 -3.14 -0.81 0.63
CA ILE A 67 -4.21 -0.32 -0.24
C ILE A 67 -5.55 -0.98 0.13
N GLU A 68 -5.57 -2.29 0.38
CA GLU A 68 -6.78 -3.02 0.79
C GLU A 68 -7.31 -2.50 2.12
N GLU A 69 -6.45 -2.32 3.12
CA GLU A 69 -6.82 -1.74 4.42
C GLU A 69 -7.37 -0.31 4.27
N ALA A 70 -6.78 0.50 3.37
CA ALA A 70 -7.29 1.83 3.08
C ALA A 70 -8.70 1.81 2.42
N ILE A 71 -8.95 0.82 1.56
CA ILE A 71 -10.28 0.59 0.96
C ILE A 71 -11.29 0.16 2.03
N ASP A 72 -10.91 -0.73 2.93
CA ASP A 72 -11.75 -1.21 4.03
C ASP A 72 -12.10 -0.08 5.02
N LEU A 73 -11.16 0.84 5.24
CA LEU A 73 -11.38 2.10 5.97
C LEU A 73 -12.17 3.15 5.17
N ARG A 74 -12.57 2.84 3.92
CA ARG A 74 -13.35 3.69 3.02
C ARG A 74 -12.68 5.03 2.69
N ILE A 75 -11.34 5.07 2.73
CA ILE A 75 -10.56 6.24 2.33
C ILE A 75 -10.79 6.53 0.84
N LYS A 76 -10.89 7.82 0.48
CA LYS A 76 -11.17 8.25 -0.90
C LYS A 76 -10.00 8.97 -1.56
N ASN A 77 -9.14 9.65 -0.82
CA ASN A 77 -7.95 10.31 -1.35
C ASN A 77 -6.73 9.84 -0.57
N ILE A 78 -5.70 9.37 -1.28
CA ILE A 78 -4.53 8.76 -0.65
C ILE A 78 -3.22 9.13 -1.37
N ASP A 79 -2.19 9.43 -0.59
CA ASP A 79 -0.80 9.52 -1.05
C ASP A 79 -0.05 8.27 -0.58
N ILE A 80 0.51 7.52 -1.52
CA ILE A 80 1.18 6.24 -1.26
C ILE A 80 2.70 6.45 -1.39
N TYR A 81 3.43 6.07 -0.34
CA TYR A 81 4.87 6.20 -0.21
C TYR A 81 5.52 4.84 -0.04
N GLY A 82 6.62 4.61 -0.76
CA GLY A 82 7.46 3.44 -0.58
C GLY A 82 8.85 3.70 -1.14
N ASP A 83 9.84 2.98 -0.63
CA ASP A 83 11.24 3.10 -1.07
C ASP A 83 11.60 2.15 -2.21
N SER A 84 10.70 1.23 -2.56
CA SER A 84 10.82 0.43 -3.78
C SER A 84 10.45 1.24 -5.02
N ALA A 85 11.44 1.92 -5.63
CA ALA A 85 11.28 2.63 -6.90
C ALA A 85 10.66 1.75 -8.00
N LEU A 86 11.00 0.46 -8.02
CA LEU A 86 10.44 -0.49 -8.97
C LEU A 86 8.93 -0.63 -8.81
N VAL A 87 8.45 -0.88 -7.59
CA VAL A 87 7.03 -1.09 -7.32
C VAL A 87 6.24 0.20 -7.61
N ILE A 88 6.71 1.34 -7.10
CA ILE A 88 6.07 2.64 -7.32
C ILE A 88 5.93 2.93 -8.83
N ASN A 89 7.02 2.84 -9.59
CA ASN A 89 7.00 3.23 -11.00
C ASN A 89 6.24 2.22 -11.88
N GLN A 90 6.19 0.94 -11.51
CA GLN A 90 5.37 -0.05 -12.22
C GLN A 90 3.88 0.14 -11.97
N ILE A 91 3.47 0.47 -10.73
CA ILE A 91 2.06 0.76 -10.41
C ILE A 91 1.61 2.05 -11.09
N LYS A 92 2.45 3.09 -11.12
CA LYS A 92 2.20 4.31 -11.90
C LYS A 92 2.05 4.06 -13.41
N GLY A 93 2.63 2.97 -13.91
CA GLY A 93 2.71 2.69 -15.35
C GLY A 93 3.83 3.45 -16.06
N GLU A 94 4.75 4.07 -15.30
CA GLU A 94 5.96 4.69 -15.85
C GLU A 94 6.95 3.62 -16.32
N TRP A 95 7.03 2.50 -15.60
CA TRP A 95 7.89 1.37 -15.93
C TRP A 95 7.07 0.14 -16.27
N GLU A 96 7.41 -0.51 -17.38
CA GLU A 96 6.83 -1.79 -17.75
C GLU A 96 7.55 -2.96 -17.08
N THR A 97 6.81 -4.02 -16.75
CA THR A 97 7.37 -5.28 -16.25
C THR A 97 7.10 -6.41 -17.23
N ARG A 98 8.15 -7.14 -17.59
CA ARG A 98 8.06 -8.37 -18.39
C ARG A 98 8.15 -9.62 -17.52
N HIS A 99 8.33 -9.45 -16.22
CA HIS A 99 8.45 -10.56 -15.29
C HIS A 99 7.06 -11.16 -15.05
N ALA A 100 6.83 -12.37 -15.56
CA ALA A 100 5.52 -13.03 -15.48
C ALA A 100 4.98 -13.13 -14.04
N GLY A 101 5.86 -13.26 -13.05
CA GLY A 101 5.46 -13.28 -11.64
C GLY A 101 5.09 -11.92 -11.03
N LEU A 102 5.44 -10.79 -11.65
CA LEU A 102 5.12 -9.44 -11.14
C LEU A 102 3.96 -8.77 -11.88
N ILE A 103 3.66 -9.21 -13.11
CA ILE A 103 2.52 -8.70 -13.88
C ILE A 103 1.20 -8.81 -13.09
N PRO A 104 0.87 -9.95 -12.45
CA PRO A 104 -0.36 -10.06 -11.65
C PRO A 104 -0.43 -9.06 -10.50
N TYR A 105 0.68 -8.82 -9.79
CA TYR A 105 0.74 -7.87 -8.68
C TYR A 105 0.51 -6.44 -9.15
N ARG A 106 1.20 -6.03 -10.22
CA ARG A 106 1.02 -4.71 -10.84
C ARG A 106 -0.44 -4.51 -11.25
N ASP A 107 -1.01 -5.48 -11.95
CA ASP A 107 -2.37 -5.35 -12.50
C ASP A 107 -3.41 -5.33 -11.37
N TYR A 108 -3.20 -6.12 -10.31
CA TYR A 108 -4.06 -6.10 -9.12
C TYR A 108 -3.97 -4.79 -8.35
N ALA A 109 -2.76 -4.31 -8.04
CA ALA A 109 -2.56 -3.03 -7.36
C ALA A 109 -3.22 -1.88 -8.16
N ARG A 110 -3.00 -1.81 -9.47
CA ARG A 110 -3.64 -0.80 -10.34
C ARG A 110 -5.16 -0.89 -10.36
N ARG A 111 -5.72 -2.09 -10.31
CA ARG A 111 -7.17 -2.28 -10.15
C ARG A 111 -7.65 -1.72 -8.82
N LEU A 112 -6.93 -1.98 -7.72
CA LEU A 112 -7.29 -1.46 -6.40
C LEU A 112 -7.25 0.09 -6.35
N LEU A 113 -6.33 0.73 -7.07
CA LEU A 113 -6.29 2.18 -7.14
C LEU A 113 -7.55 2.82 -7.74
N THR A 114 -8.35 2.05 -8.49
CA THR A 114 -9.62 2.55 -9.08
C THR A 114 -10.74 2.77 -8.05
N PHE A 115 -10.58 2.31 -6.80
CA PHE A 115 -11.56 2.52 -5.73
C PHE A 115 -11.41 3.89 -5.02
N PHE A 116 -10.35 4.63 -5.32
CA PHE A 116 -10.06 5.95 -4.79
C PHE A 116 -10.47 7.03 -5.80
N ASN A 117 -10.85 8.20 -5.29
CA ASN A 117 -11.10 9.39 -6.10
C ASN A 117 -9.78 10.03 -6.55
N LYS A 118 -8.78 10.06 -5.66
CA LYS A 118 -7.45 10.59 -5.93
C LYS A 118 -6.37 9.68 -5.34
N VAL A 119 -5.36 9.38 -6.14
CA VAL A 119 -4.17 8.64 -5.72
C VAL A 119 -2.94 9.37 -6.24
N GLU A 120 -1.98 9.63 -5.36
CA GLU A 120 -0.62 9.97 -5.75
C GLU A 120 0.33 8.88 -5.25
N LEU A 121 1.36 8.57 -6.05
CA LEU A 121 2.39 7.63 -5.65
C LEU A 121 3.74 8.34 -5.60
N HIS A 122 4.49 8.10 -4.54
CA HIS A 122 5.75 8.78 -4.27
C HIS A 122 6.81 7.75 -3.90
N HIS A 123 7.92 7.79 -4.63
CA HIS A 123 9.11 7.09 -4.21
C HIS A 123 9.86 7.96 -3.20
N ILE A 124 10.21 7.40 -2.05
CA ILE A 124 10.99 8.07 -1.00
C ILE A 124 12.29 7.28 -0.73
N PRO A 125 13.39 7.93 -0.32
CA PRO A 125 14.59 7.21 0.11
C PRO A 125 14.31 6.27 1.30
N ARG A 126 15.04 5.14 1.38
CA ARG A 126 14.93 4.20 2.51
C ARG A 126 15.08 4.85 3.88
N ASP A 127 15.94 5.87 3.99
CA ASP A 127 16.18 6.59 5.25
C ASP A 127 14.95 7.40 5.72
N GLU A 128 14.05 7.73 4.80
CA GLU A 128 12.75 8.37 5.11
C GLU A 128 11.66 7.31 5.36
N ASN A 129 11.87 6.06 4.91
CA ASN A 129 10.99 4.91 5.14
C ASN A 129 11.42 4.07 6.36
N GLN A 130 11.65 4.72 7.51
CA GLN A 130 12.10 4.07 8.75
C GLN A 130 11.00 3.91 9.83
N MET A 131 9.75 4.22 9.49
CA MET A 131 8.64 4.20 10.44
C MET A 131 7.93 2.85 10.53
#